data_AF-A0A651I335-F1
#
_entry.id   AF-A0A651I335-F1
#
_cell.length_a   1.000
_cell.length_b   1.000
_cell.length_c   1.000
_cell.angle_alpha   90.00
_cell.angle_beta   90.00
_cell.angle_gamma   90.00
#
_symmetry.space_group_name_H-M   'P 1'
#
loop_
_entity.id
_entity.type
_entity.pdbx_description
1 polymer ?
#
loop_
_entity_poly.entity_id
_entity_poly.type
_entity_poly.pdbx_seq_one_letter_code
_entity_poly.pdbx_strand_id
1 'polypeptide(L)'
;MRKKILPLRNRLRKKLISQTDTPIIVYIAVVIAILIALSLRRFHEELSLNLVSELLGAAFIIFVVNLLLVRSKNKRWKVVNSRIDYLIGRNVNQIRDSIATFAFNFNPELSEKDPHPIILEAIRKQRDDLFEEMKQLSEDEIVGQLSDKLFTDDQLKYFSQRADDLWSILNMKYSEYLAPELVSLLMDLHIQINDLCAHIRSFNKSRWFIEDSFFYQETGKKGAAYNVREILKLVTRLKEEGYSEVPRLIGK
;
A
#
# COMPACT_ATOMS: atom_id res chain seq x y z
N MET A 1 -14.85 5.34 -26.10
CA MET A 1 -13.50 5.19 -25.53
C MET A 1 -13.56 5.22 -24.01
N ARG A 2 -13.45 4.06 -23.32
CA ARG A 2 -13.33 4.05 -21.85
C ARG A 2 -11.96 4.64 -21.47
N LYS A 3 -11.92 5.72 -20.68
CA LYS A 3 -10.66 6.26 -20.12
C LYS A 3 -9.97 5.12 -19.35
N LYS A 4 -8.78 4.70 -19.79
CA LYS A 4 -7.96 3.75 -19.03
C LYS A 4 -7.63 4.38 -17.68
N ILE A 5 -8.25 3.86 -16.62
CA ILE A 5 -7.95 4.19 -15.23
C ILE A 5 -6.50 3.76 -14.98
N LEU A 6 -5.61 4.73 -14.74
CA LEU A 6 -4.22 4.44 -14.37
C LEU A 6 -4.19 3.78 -12.97
N PRO A 7 -3.26 2.85 -12.69
CA PRO A 7 -3.07 2.27 -11.36
C PRO A 7 -2.82 3.35 -10.28
N LEU A 8 -3.26 3.12 -9.05
CA LEU A 8 -3.11 4.03 -7.90
C LEU A 8 -1.67 4.48 -7.73
N ARG A 9 -0.70 3.56 -7.87
CA ARG A 9 0.73 3.87 -7.83
C ARG A 9 1.15 4.93 -8.85
N ASN A 10 0.60 4.86 -10.06
CA ASN A 10 0.88 5.81 -11.14
C ASN A 10 0.10 7.13 -10.96
N ARG A 11 -1.11 7.07 -10.39
CA ARG A 11 -1.88 8.28 -10.03
C ARG A 11 -1.19 9.09 -8.95
N LEU A 12 -0.69 8.42 -7.90
CA LEU A 12 0.09 9.05 -6.82
C LEU A 12 1.33 9.74 -7.36
N ARG A 13 2.10 9.07 -8.23
CA ARG A 13 3.28 9.68 -8.88
C ARG A 13 2.93 10.94 -9.66
N LYS A 14 1.78 10.98 -10.36
CA LYS A 14 1.33 12.18 -11.09
C LYS A 14 0.82 13.27 -10.14
N LYS A 15 0.02 12.92 -9.13
CA LYS A 15 -0.55 13.89 -8.16
C LYS A 15 0.54 14.61 -7.35
N LEU A 16 1.64 13.92 -7.04
CA LEU A 16 2.80 14.49 -6.34
C LEU A 16 3.58 15.51 -7.17
N ILE A 17 3.51 15.44 -8.50
CA ILE A 17 4.11 16.46 -9.37
C ILE A 17 3.21 17.70 -9.43
N SER A 18 1.91 17.55 -9.19
CA SER A 18 0.93 18.64 -9.27
C SER A 18 0.57 19.30 -7.94
N GLN A 19 0.91 18.72 -6.78
CA GLN A 19 0.65 19.34 -5.47
C GLN A 19 1.72 20.38 -5.12
N THR A 20 1.61 21.52 -5.77
CA THR A 20 2.06 22.82 -5.25
C THR A 20 0.87 23.52 -4.62
N ASP A 21 0.26 22.91 -3.60
CA ASP A 21 -0.71 23.59 -2.72
C ASP A 21 0.06 24.50 -1.77
N THR A 22 0.71 25.49 -2.36
CA THR A 22 1.15 26.68 -1.64
C THR A 22 -0.10 27.41 -1.17
N PRO A 23 -0.18 27.94 0.06
CA PRO A 23 -1.35 28.68 0.50
C PRO A 23 -1.47 29.92 -0.39
N ILE A 24 -2.37 29.86 -1.38
CA ILE A 24 -2.76 30.94 -2.28
C ILE A 24 -3.01 32.23 -1.48
N ILE A 25 -3.49 32.07 -0.25
CA ILE A 25 -3.70 33.07 0.80
C ILE A 25 -2.46 33.96 1.03
N VAL A 26 -1.25 33.41 1.06
CA VAL A 26 -0.02 34.19 1.30
C VAL A 26 0.30 35.10 0.11
N TYR A 27 0.13 34.61 -1.12
CA TYR A 27 0.30 35.44 -2.31
C TYR A 27 -0.78 36.51 -2.42
N ILE A 28 -2.03 36.17 -2.07
CA ILE A 28 -3.13 37.15 -1.99
C ILE A 28 -2.79 38.25 -0.98
N ALA A 29 -2.30 37.90 0.21
CA ALA A 29 -1.93 38.86 1.24
C ALA A 29 -0.81 39.81 0.78
N VAL A 30 0.21 39.28 0.08
CA VAL A 30 1.30 40.10 -0.51
C VAL A 30 0.76 41.06 -1.57
N VAL A 31 -0.11 40.59 -2.47
CA VAL A 31 -0.72 41.44 -3.50
C VAL A 31 -1.56 42.56 -2.87
N ILE A 32 -2.35 42.24 -1.84
CA ILE A 32 -3.14 43.23 -1.09
C ILE A 32 -2.22 44.26 -0.43
N ALA A 33 -1.12 43.83 0.19
CA ALA A 33 -0.16 44.73 0.83
C ALA A 33 0.52 45.67 -0.18
N ILE A 34 0.86 45.18 -1.37
CA ILE A 34 1.41 46.01 -2.47
C ILE A 34 0.37 47.02 -2.96
N LEU A 35 -0.89 46.62 -3.13
CA LEU A 35 -1.97 47.52 -3.53
C LEU A 35 -2.21 48.64 -2.51
N ILE A 36 -2.16 48.32 -1.21
CA ILE A 36 -2.28 49.30 -0.12
C ILE A 36 -1.09 50.27 -0.16
N ALA A 37 0.13 49.76 -0.30
CA ALA A 37 1.33 50.60 -0.37
C ALA A 37 1.33 51.53 -1.60
N LEU A 38 0.86 51.05 -2.75
CA LEU A 38 0.68 51.87 -3.95
C LEU A 38 -0.39 52.95 -3.76
N SER A 39 -1.46 52.68 -3.01
CA SER A 39 -2.48 53.69 -2.69
C SER A 39 -1.93 54.83 -1.80
N LEU A 40 -0.95 54.50 -0.94
CA LEU A 40 -0.29 55.46 -0.04
C LEU A 40 0.73 56.35 -0.76
N ARG A 41 1.15 55.99 -1.99
CA ARG A 41 2.07 56.79 -2.83
C ARG A 41 1.58 58.22 -3.01
N ARG A 42 0.26 58.44 -3.02
CA ARG A 42 -0.35 59.75 -3.19
C ARG A 42 -0.08 60.71 -2.02
N PHE A 43 0.31 60.19 -0.86
CA PHE A 43 0.54 60.97 0.36
C PHE A 43 2.04 61.06 0.72
N HIS A 44 2.80 59.96 0.58
CA HIS A 44 4.23 59.92 0.87
C HIS A 44 4.96 58.98 -0.08
N GLU A 45 5.62 59.55 -1.10
CA GLU A 45 6.25 58.76 -2.18
C GLU A 45 7.42 57.89 -1.68
N GLU A 46 8.33 58.45 -0.89
CA GLU A 46 9.50 57.71 -0.35
C GLU A 46 9.09 56.56 0.59
N LEU A 47 8.12 56.83 1.48
CA LEU A 47 7.61 55.81 2.41
C LEU A 47 6.94 54.66 1.65
N SER A 48 6.17 54.97 0.60
CA SER A 48 5.50 53.97 -0.22
C SER A 48 6.49 53.06 -0.96
N LEU A 49 7.56 53.64 -1.52
CA LEU A 49 8.58 52.88 -2.25
C LEU A 49 9.39 51.98 -1.31
N ASN A 50 9.74 52.45 -0.12
CA ASN A 50 10.43 51.64 0.89
C ASN A 50 9.55 50.48 1.37
N LEU A 51 8.27 50.73 1.67
CA LEU A 51 7.30 49.69 2.05
C LEU A 51 7.12 48.64 0.94
N VAL A 52 6.98 49.06 -0.32
CA VAL A 52 6.87 48.13 -1.46
C VAL A 52 8.12 47.26 -1.59
N SER A 53 9.31 47.86 -1.47
CA SER A 53 10.60 47.15 -1.54
C SER A 53 10.74 46.11 -0.43
N GLU A 54 10.41 46.46 0.81
CA GLU A 54 10.48 45.57 1.97
C GLU A 54 9.44 44.43 1.88
N LEU A 55 8.21 44.74 1.46
CA LEU A 55 7.16 43.74 1.24
C LEU A 55 7.52 42.77 0.11
N LEU A 56 8.12 43.26 -0.98
CA LEU A 56 8.63 42.41 -2.05
C LEU A 56 9.77 41.50 -1.56
N GLY A 57 10.70 42.05 -0.77
CA GLY A 57 11.78 41.28 -0.14
C GLY A 57 11.26 40.17 0.78
N ALA A 58 10.32 40.49 1.66
CA ALA A 58 9.68 39.52 2.56
C ALA A 58 8.91 38.44 1.78
N ALA A 59 8.14 38.84 0.76
CA ALA A 59 7.42 37.90 -0.10
C ALA A 59 8.38 36.97 -0.85
N PHE A 60 9.50 37.49 -1.36
CA PHE A 60 10.52 36.70 -2.01
C PHE A 60 11.17 35.69 -1.06
N ILE A 61 11.48 36.08 0.18
CA ILE A 61 12.03 35.16 1.20
C ILE A 61 11.01 34.06 1.53
N ILE A 62 9.75 34.41 1.77
CA ILE A 62 8.68 33.43 2.04
C ILE A 62 8.52 32.48 0.85
N PHE A 63 8.55 33.02 -0.37
CA PHE A 63 8.51 32.24 -1.61
C PHE A 63 9.67 31.24 -1.66
N VAL A 64 10.90 31.69 -1.45
CA VAL A 64 12.10 30.85 -1.49
C VAL A 64 12.06 29.78 -0.40
N VAL A 65 11.71 30.14 0.84
CA VAL A 65 11.58 29.19 1.95
C VAL A 65 10.51 28.15 1.65
N ASN A 66 9.35 28.56 1.15
CA ASN A 66 8.30 27.63 0.75
C ASN A 66 8.74 26.72 -0.40
N LEU A 67 9.37 27.28 -1.44
CA LEU A 67 9.88 26.50 -2.56
C LEU A 67 10.92 25.47 -2.10
N LEU A 68 11.83 25.87 -1.20
CA LEU A 68 12.84 24.98 -0.62
C LEU A 68 12.23 23.92 0.30
N LEU A 69 11.25 24.27 1.13
CA LEU A 69 10.52 23.31 1.98
C LEU A 69 9.75 22.31 1.14
N VAL A 70 9.00 22.76 0.14
CA VAL A 70 8.27 21.90 -0.80
C VAL A 70 9.25 21.00 -1.55
N ARG A 71 10.34 21.54 -2.10
CA ARG A 71 11.36 20.76 -2.81
C ARG A 71 12.05 19.74 -1.90
N SER A 72 12.35 20.11 -0.65
CA SER A 72 12.97 19.24 0.35
C SER A 72 12.02 18.12 0.79
N LYS A 73 10.74 18.46 1.06
CA LYS A 73 9.68 17.49 1.38
C LYS A 73 9.41 16.57 0.19
N ASN A 74 9.27 17.07 -1.02
CA ASN A 74 9.06 16.28 -2.23
C ASN A 74 10.23 15.36 -2.55
N LYS A 75 11.48 15.82 -2.36
CA LYS A 75 12.67 14.96 -2.55
C LYS A 75 12.73 13.84 -1.50
N ARG A 76 12.52 14.16 -0.21
CA ARG A 76 12.47 13.16 0.86
C ARG A 76 11.33 12.18 0.63
N TRP A 77 10.15 12.68 0.30
CA TRP A 77 8.99 11.85 0.02
C TRP A 77 9.20 10.96 -1.20
N LYS A 78 9.81 11.44 -2.29
CA LYS A 78 10.11 10.58 -3.46
C LYS A 78 10.99 9.38 -3.10
N VAL A 79 11.98 9.56 -2.21
CA VAL A 79 12.86 8.48 -1.72
C VAL A 79 12.15 7.57 -0.72
N VAL A 80 11.35 8.14 0.18
CA VAL A 80 10.57 7.36 1.16
C VAL A 80 9.47 6.56 0.48
N ASN A 81 8.75 7.16 -0.47
CA ASN A 81 7.69 6.53 -1.23
C ASN A 81 8.20 5.33 -2.04
N SER A 82 9.39 5.40 -2.66
CA SER A 82 9.94 4.24 -3.36
C SER A 82 10.28 3.08 -2.42
N ARG A 83 10.71 3.38 -1.19
CA ARG A 83 10.95 2.37 -0.15
C ARG A 83 9.64 1.80 0.41
N ILE A 84 8.64 2.64 0.66
CA ILE A 84 7.33 2.18 1.12
C ILE A 84 6.65 1.33 0.04
N ASP A 85 6.64 1.78 -1.22
CA ASP A 85 6.19 0.99 -2.38
C ASP A 85 6.87 -0.39 -2.42
N TYR A 86 8.19 -0.44 -2.18
CA TYR A 86 8.95 -1.69 -2.14
C TYR A 86 8.51 -2.59 -0.98
N LEU A 87 8.34 -2.03 0.23
CA LEU A 87 7.92 -2.78 1.41
C LEU A 87 6.51 -3.36 1.22
N ILE A 88 5.58 -2.55 0.70
CA ILE A 88 4.23 -2.99 0.34
C ILE A 88 4.32 -4.11 -0.70
N GLY A 89 5.03 -3.88 -1.81
CA GLY A 89 5.16 -4.86 -2.89
C GLY A 89 5.79 -6.18 -2.44
N ARG A 90 6.79 -6.13 -1.57
CA ARG A 90 7.40 -7.30 -0.96
C ARG A 90 6.41 -8.06 -0.07
N ASN A 91 5.74 -7.37 0.85
CA ASN A 91 4.80 -8.02 1.77
C ASN A 91 3.62 -8.65 1.03
N VAL A 92 3.04 -7.94 0.05
CA VAL A 92 1.96 -8.46 -0.79
C VAL A 92 2.42 -9.73 -1.50
N ASN A 93 3.59 -9.73 -2.15
CA ASN A 93 4.10 -10.93 -2.82
C ASN A 93 4.33 -12.11 -1.87
N GLN A 94 4.90 -11.85 -0.70
CA GLN A 94 5.12 -12.89 0.31
C GLN A 94 3.79 -13.49 0.79
N ILE A 95 2.78 -12.65 1.06
CA ILE A 95 1.44 -13.13 1.42
C ILE A 95 0.85 -13.97 0.29
N ARG A 96 0.97 -13.53 -0.97
CA ARG A 96 0.52 -14.30 -2.13
C ARG A 96 1.20 -15.67 -2.22
N ASP A 97 2.52 -15.71 -2.09
CA ASP A 97 3.31 -16.95 -2.14
C ASP A 97 2.94 -17.90 -1.01
N SER A 98 2.74 -17.37 0.19
CA SER A 98 2.36 -18.17 1.37
C SER A 98 0.93 -18.69 1.28
N ILE A 99 -0.03 -17.91 0.79
CA ILE A 99 -1.39 -18.41 0.54
C ILE A 99 -1.36 -19.51 -0.52
N ALA A 100 -0.68 -19.30 -1.64
CA ALA A 100 -0.55 -20.33 -2.68
C ALA A 100 0.04 -21.62 -2.09
N THR A 101 1.18 -21.52 -1.41
CA THR A 101 1.93 -22.69 -0.91
C THR A 101 1.23 -23.38 0.25
N PHE A 102 0.74 -22.63 1.25
CA PHE A 102 0.25 -23.20 2.50
C PHE A 102 -1.25 -23.45 2.52
N ALA A 103 -2.06 -22.60 1.88
CA ALA A 103 -3.50 -22.82 1.79
C ALA A 103 -3.85 -23.80 0.67
N PHE A 104 -3.17 -23.74 -0.48
CA PHE A 104 -3.52 -24.52 -1.67
C PHE A 104 -2.46 -25.52 -2.11
N ASN A 105 -1.41 -25.73 -1.31
CA ASN A 105 -0.33 -26.67 -1.61
C ASN A 105 0.31 -26.45 -3.00
N PHE A 106 0.39 -25.18 -3.42
CA PHE A 106 0.94 -24.80 -4.73
C PHE A 106 2.38 -25.32 -4.89
N ASN A 107 2.58 -26.13 -5.92
CA ASN A 107 3.87 -26.68 -6.29
C ASN A 107 4.06 -26.46 -7.79
N PRO A 108 4.81 -25.43 -8.22
CA PRO A 108 4.90 -25.07 -9.62
C PRO A 108 5.64 -26.14 -10.42
N GLU A 109 5.13 -26.46 -11.61
CA GLU A 109 5.79 -27.35 -12.55
C GLU A 109 6.86 -26.58 -13.33
N LEU A 110 8.13 -26.95 -13.14
CA LEU A 110 9.27 -26.20 -13.68
C LEU A 110 10.15 -27.09 -14.57
N SER A 111 10.56 -26.55 -15.71
CA SER A 111 11.63 -27.12 -16.53
C SER A 111 12.98 -26.70 -15.93
N GLU A 112 13.76 -27.66 -15.45
CA GLU A 112 15.11 -27.41 -14.91
C GLU A 112 16.09 -26.83 -15.95
N LYS A 113 15.74 -26.90 -17.23
CA LYS A 113 16.56 -26.43 -18.35
C LYS A 113 16.36 -24.95 -18.65
N ASP A 114 15.34 -24.31 -18.06
CA ASP A 114 15.00 -22.94 -18.39
C ASP A 114 15.87 -21.94 -17.60
N PRO A 115 16.28 -20.82 -18.22
CA PRO A 115 16.93 -19.72 -17.51
C PRO A 115 16.10 -19.22 -16.32
N HIS A 116 16.77 -18.86 -15.23
CA HIS A 116 16.13 -18.37 -13.99
C HIS A 116 15.07 -17.26 -14.19
N PRO A 117 15.23 -16.27 -15.10
CA PRO A 117 14.17 -15.28 -15.35
C PRO A 117 12.88 -15.89 -15.90
N ILE A 118 12.99 -16.90 -16.77
CA ILE A 118 11.86 -17.61 -17.39
C ILE A 118 11.14 -18.46 -16.34
N ILE A 119 11.91 -19.14 -15.49
CA ILE A 119 11.37 -19.89 -14.34
C ILE A 119 10.52 -18.98 -13.44
N LEU A 120 11.02 -17.81 -13.06
CA LEU A 120 10.28 -16.88 -12.20
C LEU A 120 8.98 -16.39 -12.85
N GLU A 121 8.98 -16.16 -14.15
CA GLU A 121 7.79 -15.75 -14.88
C GLU A 121 6.77 -16.89 -14.99
N ALA A 122 7.23 -18.12 -15.21
CA ALA A 122 6.39 -19.32 -15.20
C ALA A 122 5.72 -19.54 -13.83
N ILE A 123 6.47 -19.46 -12.73
CA ILE A 123 5.92 -19.56 -11.36
C ILE A 123 4.85 -18.49 -11.14
N ARG A 124 5.13 -17.24 -11.53
CA ARG A 124 4.18 -16.13 -11.36
C ARG A 124 2.90 -16.38 -12.13
N LYS A 125 3.01 -16.86 -13.36
CA LYS A 125 1.86 -17.19 -14.21
C LYS A 125 1.03 -18.31 -13.61
N GLN A 126 1.64 -19.44 -13.27
CA GLN A 126 0.91 -20.57 -12.65
C GLN A 126 0.21 -20.17 -11.33
N ARG A 127 0.85 -19.32 -10.52
CA ARG A 127 0.23 -18.77 -9.30
C ARG A 127 -0.91 -17.81 -9.62
N ASP A 128 -0.78 -16.99 -10.67
CA ASP A 128 -1.85 -16.11 -11.11
C ASP A 128 -3.05 -16.92 -11.61
N ASP A 129 -2.81 -17.99 -12.37
CA ASP A 129 -3.84 -18.91 -12.87
C ASP A 129 -4.56 -19.60 -11.70
N LEU A 130 -3.82 -20.11 -10.71
CA LEU A 130 -4.38 -20.63 -9.45
C LEU A 130 -5.27 -19.60 -8.76
N PHE A 131 -4.83 -18.35 -8.66
CA PHE A 131 -5.58 -17.31 -7.95
C PHE A 131 -6.86 -16.93 -8.69
N GLU A 132 -6.85 -16.96 -10.03
CA GLU A 132 -8.07 -16.75 -10.82
C GLU A 132 -9.05 -17.92 -10.69
N GLU A 133 -8.56 -19.16 -10.63
CA GLU A 133 -9.38 -20.33 -10.36
C GLU A 133 -10.04 -20.24 -8.97
N MET A 134 -9.24 -20.03 -7.92
CA MET A 134 -9.73 -19.98 -6.53
C MET A 134 -10.73 -18.84 -6.27
N LYS A 135 -10.66 -17.73 -7.02
CA LYS A 135 -11.63 -16.64 -6.93
C LYS A 135 -13.02 -17.00 -7.43
N GLN A 136 -13.12 -17.96 -8.34
CA GLN A 136 -14.40 -18.38 -8.93
C GLN A 136 -15.13 -19.38 -8.05
N LEU A 137 -14.41 -20.01 -7.12
CA LEU A 137 -14.96 -20.97 -6.18
C LEU A 137 -15.82 -20.30 -5.10
N SER A 138 -16.87 -21.00 -4.71
CA SER A 138 -17.66 -20.73 -3.51
C SER A 138 -16.84 -21.01 -2.23
N GLU A 139 -17.32 -20.51 -1.09
CA GLU A 139 -16.63 -20.72 0.19
C GLU A 139 -16.52 -22.20 0.54
N ASP A 140 -17.58 -22.97 0.30
CA ASP A 140 -17.60 -24.42 0.57
C ASP A 140 -16.61 -25.18 -0.32
N GLU A 141 -16.45 -24.76 -1.57
CA GLU A 141 -15.43 -25.33 -2.48
C GLU A 141 -14.00 -24.99 -2.02
N ILE A 142 -13.77 -23.76 -1.53
CA ILE A 142 -12.47 -23.38 -0.96
C ILE A 142 -12.17 -24.21 0.28
N VAL A 143 -13.15 -24.46 1.16
CA VAL A 143 -12.99 -25.33 2.34
C VAL A 143 -12.44 -26.71 1.93
N GLY A 144 -12.95 -27.28 0.84
CA GLY A 144 -12.49 -28.58 0.32
C GLY A 144 -11.07 -28.56 -0.25
N GLN A 145 -10.57 -27.39 -0.67
CA GLN A 145 -9.22 -27.19 -1.23
C GLN A 145 -8.19 -26.76 -0.19
N LEU A 146 -8.61 -26.32 1.00
CA LEU A 146 -7.69 -25.87 2.05
C LEU A 146 -6.82 -27.03 2.55
N SER A 147 -5.51 -26.83 2.45
CA SER A 147 -4.53 -27.75 2.99
C SER A 147 -4.41 -27.65 4.51
N ASP A 148 -4.27 -28.81 5.16
CA ASP A 148 -3.97 -28.87 6.60
C ASP A 148 -2.62 -28.20 6.97
N LYS A 149 -1.73 -27.98 5.98
CA LYS A 149 -0.47 -27.24 6.14
C LYS A 149 -0.68 -25.79 6.60
N LEU A 150 -1.84 -25.21 6.32
CA LEU A 150 -2.21 -23.86 6.79
C LEU A 150 -2.40 -23.82 8.32
N PHE A 151 -2.80 -24.95 8.92
CA PHE A 151 -3.21 -25.04 10.31
C PHE A 151 -2.08 -25.55 11.20
N THR A 152 -0.97 -24.82 11.20
CA THR A 152 0.17 -25.08 12.08
C THR A 152 0.56 -23.83 12.86
N ASP A 153 1.25 -24.00 13.98
CA ASP A 153 1.70 -22.87 14.80
C ASP A 153 2.76 -22.03 14.08
N ASP A 154 3.54 -22.66 13.20
CA ASP A 154 4.48 -21.96 12.33
C ASP A 154 3.77 -21.03 11.35
N GLN A 155 2.67 -21.50 10.74
CA GLN A 155 1.89 -20.65 9.85
C GLN A 155 1.16 -19.55 10.60
N LEU A 156 0.63 -19.83 11.79
CA LEU A 156 0.05 -18.81 12.66
C LEU A 156 1.06 -17.69 12.94
N LYS A 157 2.28 -18.05 13.35
CA LYS A 157 3.36 -17.09 13.62
C LYS A 157 3.75 -16.31 12.35
N TYR A 158 3.84 -17.00 11.22
CA TYR A 158 4.18 -16.39 9.94
C TYR A 158 3.16 -15.32 9.54
N PHE A 159 1.86 -15.67 9.50
CA PHE A 159 0.80 -14.74 9.11
C PHE A 159 0.64 -13.60 10.11
N SER A 160 0.77 -13.86 11.42
CA SER A 160 0.81 -12.81 12.43
C SER A 160 1.92 -11.80 12.15
N GLN A 161 3.13 -12.27 11.84
CA GLN A 161 4.24 -11.38 11.49
C GLN A 161 3.97 -10.58 10.21
N ARG A 162 3.30 -11.17 9.21
CA ARG A 162 2.90 -10.43 8.00
C ARG A 162 1.87 -9.35 8.32
N ALA A 163 0.92 -9.62 9.22
CA ALA A 163 -0.05 -8.62 9.69
C ALA A 163 0.65 -7.46 10.42
N ASP A 164 1.62 -7.77 11.29
CA ASP A 164 2.43 -6.76 11.99
C ASP A 164 3.27 -5.91 11.02
N ASP A 165 3.84 -6.52 9.99
CA ASP A 165 4.60 -5.81 8.96
C ASP A 165 3.70 -4.83 8.18
N LEU A 166 2.45 -5.21 7.88
CA LEU A 166 1.46 -4.30 7.27
C LEU A 166 1.09 -3.16 8.22
N TRP A 167 0.85 -3.47 9.50
CA TRP A 167 0.55 -2.46 10.52
C TRP A 167 1.70 -1.47 10.69
N SER A 168 2.94 -1.96 10.68
CA SER A 168 4.14 -1.13 10.75
C SER A 168 4.17 -0.12 9.59
N ILE A 169 3.84 -0.54 8.36
CA ILE A 169 3.73 0.36 7.19
C ILE A 169 2.64 1.42 7.41
N LEU A 170 1.46 1.01 7.90
CA LEU A 170 0.32 1.90 8.16
C LEU A 170 0.61 2.91 9.28
N ASN A 171 1.40 2.52 10.28
CA ASN A 171 1.71 3.35 11.44
C ASN A 171 3.03 4.13 11.28
N MET A 172 3.71 4.04 10.12
CA MET A 172 4.86 4.91 9.86
C MET A 172 4.38 6.36 9.83
N LYS A 173 5.23 7.30 10.30
CA LYS A 173 5.01 8.75 10.19
C LYS A 173 4.64 9.23 8.78
N TYR A 174 4.95 8.43 7.76
CA TYR A 174 4.75 8.76 6.37
C TYR A 174 3.49 8.12 5.74
N SER A 175 2.68 7.38 6.50
CA SER A 175 1.40 6.86 6.00
C SER A 175 0.41 7.97 5.65
N GLU A 176 0.56 9.16 6.25
CA GLU A 176 -0.20 10.38 5.92
C GLU A 176 -0.07 10.82 4.45
N TYR A 177 0.98 10.37 3.75
CA TYR A 177 1.22 10.68 2.34
C TYR A 177 0.77 9.57 1.39
N LEU A 178 0.26 8.44 1.90
CA LEU A 178 -0.31 7.38 1.07
C LEU A 178 -1.70 7.79 0.55
N ALA A 179 -2.10 7.21 -0.59
CA ALA A 179 -3.48 7.36 -1.06
C ALA A 179 -4.44 6.76 -0.02
N PRO A 180 -5.54 7.44 0.34
CA PRO A 180 -6.54 6.89 1.24
C PRO A 180 -7.05 5.50 0.80
N GLU A 181 -7.19 5.29 -0.52
CA GLU A 181 -7.60 4.01 -1.09
C GLU A 181 -6.57 2.90 -0.83
N LEU A 182 -5.28 3.22 -0.89
CA LEU A 182 -4.21 2.28 -0.57
C LEU A 182 -4.18 1.97 0.93
N VAL A 183 -4.37 2.98 1.78
CA VAL A 183 -4.47 2.80 3.24
C VAL A 183 -5.62 1.85 3.57
N SER A 184 -6.81 2.06 2.97
CA SER A 184 -7.96 1.17 3.13
C SER A 184 -7.61 -0.26 2.73
N LEU A 185 -7.04 -0.48 1.54
CA LEU A 185 -6.70 -1.83 1.07
C LEU A 185 -5.71 -2.55 1.99
N LEU A 186 -4.71 -1.83 2.51
CA LEU A 186 -3.73 -2.42 3.42
C LEU A 186 -4.32 -2.69 4.80
N MET A 187 -5.24 -1.85 5.27
CA MET A 187 -5.95 -2.06 6.53
C MET A 187 -6.91 -3.24 6.44
N ASP A 188 -7.67 -3.34 5.35
CA ASP A 188 -8.53 -4.49 5.07
C ASP A 188 -7.69 -5.78 5.01
N LEU A 189 -6.55 -5.75 4.32
CA LEU A 189 -5.64 -6.90 4.25
C LEU A 189 -5.09 -7.30 5.63
N HIS A 190 -4.71 -6.33 6.45
CA HIS A 190 -4.26 -6.57 7.83
C HIS A 190 -5.35 -7.25 8.67
N ILE A 191 -6.59 -6.76 8.59
CA ILE A 191 -7.73 -7.35 9.31
C ILE A 191 -7.96 -8.79 8.85
N GLN A 192 -8.04 -9.02 7.53
CA GLN A 192 -8.29 -10.36 7.01
C GLN A 192 -7.20 -11.37 7.38
N ILE A 193 -5.92 -10.95 7.47
CA ILE A 193 -4.84 -11.82 7.93
C ILE A 193 -4.95 -12.11 9.44
N ASN A 194 -5.32 -11.13 10.26
CA ASN A 194 -5.54 -11.35 11.69
C ASN A 194 -6.72 -12.28 11.97
N ASP A 195 -7.80 -12.14 11.20
CA ASP A 195 -8.96 -13.04 11.27
C ASP A 195 -8.57 -14.45 10.84
N LEU A 196 -7.79 -14.60 9.75
CA LEU A 196 -7.21 -15.88 9.36
C LEU A 196 -6.39 -16.51 10.51
N CYS A 197 -5.56 -15.73 11.21
CA CYS A 197 -4.83 -16.19 12.40
C CYS A 197 -5.77 -16.64 13.53
N ALA A 198 -6.92 -15.98 13.72
CA ALA A 198 -7.92 -16.41 14.70
C ALA A 198 -8.54 -17.77 14.31
N HIS A 199 -8.82 -17.99 13.03
CA HIS A 199 -9.36 -19.26 12.54
C HIS A 199 -8.33 -20.40 12.55
N ILE A 200 -7.06 -20.11 12.25
CA ILE A 200 -5.96 -21.07 12.45
C ILE A 200 -5.87 -21.49 13.92
N ARG A 201 -5.95 -20.53 14.86
CA ARG A 201 -5.99 -20.85 16.30
C ARG A 201 -7.22 -21.67 16.66
N SER A 202 -8.38 -21.33 16.12
CA SER A 202 -9.62 -22.08 16.36
C SER A 202 -9.48 -23.53 15.91
N PHE A 203 -8.91 -23.77 14.73
CA PHE A 203 -8.62 -25.13 14.26
C PHE A 203 -7.66 -25.84 15.21
N ASN A 204 -6.55 -25.20 15.60
CA ASN A 204 -5.54 -25.82 16.47
C ASN A 204 -6.08 -26.17 17.87
N LYS A 205 -7.14 -25.51 18.35
CA LYS A 205 -7.83 -25.89 19.60
C LYS A 205 -8.36 -27.31 19.58
N SER A 206 -8.68 -27.87 18.41
CA SER A 206 -9.18 -29.25 18.28
C SER A 206 -8.19 -30.29 18.83
N ARG A 207 -6.89 -29.95 18.89
CA ARG A 207 -5.84 -30.80 19.48
C ARG A 207 -5.93 -30.91 21.01
N TRP A 208 -6.54 -29.92 21.66
CA TRP A 208 -6.65 -29.80 23.11
C TRP A 208 -8.05 -30.17 23.60
N PHE A 209 -9.08 -29.87 22.81
CA PHE A 209 -10.48 -30.18 23.10
C PHE A 209 -10.95 -31.33 22.20
N ILE A 210 -10.56 -32.56 22.56
CA ILE A 210 -10.78 -33.77 21.74
C ILE A 210 -12.28 -34.04 21.51
N GLU A 211 -13.11 -33.84 22.54
CA GLU A 211 -14.56 -34.05 22.51
C GLU A 211 -15.27 -33.13 21.50
N ASP A 212 -14.77 -31.89 21.35
CA ASP A 212 -15.29 -30.87 20.43
C ASP A 212 -14.43 -30.73 19.17
N SER A 213 -13.55 -31.69 18.88
CA SER A 213 -12.52 -31.55 17.84
C SER A 213 -13.13 -31.23 16.47
N PHE A 214 -14.21 -31.94 16.11
CA PHE A 214 -14.93 -31.71 14.85
C PHE A 214 -15.47 -30.28 14.74
N PHE A 215 -16.08 -29.75 15.81
CA PHE A 215 -16.62 -28.39 15.83
C PHE A 215 -15.52 -27.34 15.60
N TYR A 216 -14.38 -27.47 16.29
CA TYR A 216 -13.26 -26.54 16.15
C TYR A 216 -12.61 -26.62 14.77
N GLN A 217 -12.48 -27.81 14.20
CA GLN A 217 -11.93 -28.02 12.86
C GLN A 217 -12.84 -27.41 11.79
N GLU A 218 -14.14 -27.71 11.84
CA GLU A 218 -15.13 -27.18 10.89
C GLU A 218 -15.21 -25.64 10.97
N THR A 219 -15.33 -25.09 12.18
CA THR A 219 -15.41 -23.64 12.38
C THR A 219 -14.12 -22.95 11.93
N GLY A 220 -12.96 -23.55 12.23
CA GLY A 220 -11.66 -23.07 11.80
C GLY A 220 -11.50 -23.10 10.27
N LYS A 221 -11.87 -24.20 9.61
CA LYS A 221 -11.77 -24.34 8.15
C LYS A 221 -12.71 -23.40 7.40
N LYS A 222 -13.97 -23.29 7.83
CA LYS A 222 -14.96 -22.38 7.20
C LYS A 222 -14.55 -20.92 7.32
N GLY A 223 -14.15 -20.48 8.51
CA GLY A 223 -13.67 -19.12 8.69
C GLY A 223 -12.38 -18.85 7.90
N ALA A 224 -11.42 -19.77 7.94
CA ALA A 224 -10.20 -19.63 7.16
C ALA A 224 -10.49 -19.55 5.64
N ALA A 225 -11.43 -20.32 5.12
CA ALA A 225 -11.80 -20.27 3.70
C ALA A 225 -12.38 -18.90 3.31
N TYR A 226 -13.26 -18.35 4.13
CA TYR A 226 -13.78 -16.99 3.94
C TYR A 226 -12.63 -15.97 3.90
N ASN A 227 -11.75 -15.96 4.90
CA ASN A 227 -10.67 -14.97 4.96
C ASN A 227 -9.62 -15.17 3.87
N VAL A 228 -9.28 -16.41 3.51
CA VAL A 228 -8.36 -16.70 2.40
C VAL A 228 -8.93 -16.13 1.10
N ARG A 229 -10.23 -16.29 0.84
CA ARG A 229 -10.88 -15.71 -0.36
C ARG A 229 -10.80 -14.18 -0.37
N GLU A 230 -11.06 -13.53 0.77
CA GLU A 230 -10.97 -12.07 0.86
C GLU A 230 -9.51 -11.59 0.73
N ILE A 231 -8.54 -12.31 1.31
CA ILE A 231 -7.11 -12.05 1.12
C ILE A 231 -6.76 -12.16 -0.36
N LEU A 232 -7.19 -13.21 -1.06
CA LEU A 232 -6.96 -13.39 -2.51
C LEU A 232 -7.47 -12.20 -3.32
N LYS A 233 -8.70 -11.72 -3.04
CA LYS A 233 -9.25 -10.53 -3.69
C LYS A 233 -8.40 -9.29 -3.44
N LEU A 234 -8.01 -9.04 -2.18
CA LEU A 234 -7.23 -7.87 -1.78
C LEU A 234 -5.83 -7.88 -2.39
N VAL A 235 -5.12 -9.01 -2.36
CA VAL A 235 -3.76 -9.10 -2.92
C VAL A 235 -3.75 -9.04 -4.45
N THR A 236 -4.78 -9.54 -5.13
CA THR A 236 -4.90 -9.32 -6.58
C THR A 236 -5.22 -7.87 -6.90
N ARG A 237 -6.12 -7.23 -6.14
CA ARG A 237 -6.37 -5.79 -6.31
C ARG A 237 -5.11 -4.96 -6.09
N LEU A 238 -4.32 -5.25 -5.04
CA LEU A 238 -3.04 -4.58 -4.81
C LEU A 238 -2.04 -4.83 -5.95
N LYS A 239 -2.03 -6.03 -6.56
CA LYS A 239 -1.24 -6.32 -7.76
C LYS A 239 -1.65 -5.42 -8.93
N GLU A 240 -2.95 -5.34 -9.24
CA GLU A 240 -3.49 -4.50 -10.32
C GLU A 240 -3.18 -3.02 -10.11
N GLU A 241 -3.14 -2.58 -8.85
CA GLU A 241 -2.77 -1.21 -8.46
C GLU A 241 -1.26 -0.92 -8.53
N GLY A 242 -0.45 -1.93 -8.87
CA GLY A 242 0.99 -1.84 -9.11
C GLY A 242 1.86 -2.17 -7.89
N TYR A 243 1.29 -2.80 -6.87
CA TYR A 243 1.93 -3.14 -5.59
C TYR A 243 2.23 -4.65 -5.46
N SER A 244 2.55 -5.32 -6.56
CA SER A 244 3.06 -6.71 -6.57
C SER A 244 4.26 -6.88 -7.51
N GLU A 245 4.60 -5.87 -8.31
CA GLU A 245 5.88 -5.86 -9.00
C GLU A 245 6.97 -5.51 -8.00
N VAL A 246 7.97 -6.39 -7.82
CA VAL A 246 9.18 -6.03 -7.10
C VAL A 246 9.78 -4.83 -7.82
N PRO A 247 9.83 -3.62 -7.21
CA PRO A 247 10.52 -2.52 -7.84
C PRO A 247 11.96 -2.97 -8.07
N ARG A 248 12.46 -2.89 -9.31
CA ARG A 248 13.91 -2.86 -9.51
C ARG A 248 14.40 -1.72 -8.62
N LEU A 249 15.20 -2.03 -7.61
CA LEU A 249 15.87 -1.02 -6.82
C LEU A 249 16.56 -0.09 -7.84
N ILE A 250 16.07 1.14 -7.96
CA ILE A 250 16.72 2.13 -8.80
C ILE A 250 18.07 2.39 -8.12
N GLY A 251 19.12 1.79 -8.66
CA GLY A 251 20.47 1.83 -8.10
C GLY A 251 21.13 0.47 -7.90
N LYS A 252 21.31 -0.28 -8.99
CA LYS A 252 22.61 -0.80 -9.42
C LYS A 252 22.69 -0.64 -10.93
#